data_AF-A0A661MZU4-F1
#
_entry.id   AF-A0A661MZU4-F1
#
_cell.length_a   1.000
_cell.length_b   1.000
_cell.length_c   1.000
_cell.angle_alpha   90.00
_cell.angle_beta   90.00
_cell.angle_gamma   90.00
#
_symmetry.space_group_name_H-M   'P 1'
#
loop_
_entity.id
_entity.type
_entity.pdbx_description
1 polymer ?
#
loop_
_entity_poly.entity_id
_entity_poly.type
_entity_poly.pdbx_seq_one_letter_code
_entity_poly.pdbx_strand_id
1 'polypeptide(L)'
;MPKMNLTLILPFVLSAGVLLTGCPNTEPSCDPGFVLVDDGTLCVPADGGTTDSGADADAGDAGDASPDAPADSAVDAGPCGMECTGTTPLCNTTTGMCVACIGDTDCTDVAAAKCGTDGMCTTCDDSMQCAGLGDTTLCGDSGVTDGRCIQCTEADEATQCGTFACDWRDGTCTSTMRTADTCDACTSDAECAVGRRCVDHVFGGSSVGTFCFFDSADGGCGDTDAARRPYRTRITLGSVDGWMSEFCMPPTTTTCQGISDTQNVACTMNT
;
A
#
# COMPACT_ATOMS: atom_id res chain seq x y z
N MET A 1 23.30 38.59 -8.08
CA MET A 1 24.47 38.25 -7.24
C MET A 1 24.51 39.21 -6.06
N PRO A 2 24.11 38.74 -4.88
CA PRO A 2 25.03 38.80 -3.73
C PRO A 2 25.11 37.43 -3.04
N LYS A 3 26.34 37.02 -2.70
CA LYS A 3 26.68 35.77 -2.03
C LYS A 3 26.22 35.85 -0.57
N MET A 4 25.21 35.07 -0.19
CA MET A 4 24.87 34.82 1.21
C MET A 4 25.69 33.62 1.69
N ASN A 5 26.60 33.93 2.61
CA ASN A 5 27.50 33.00 3.27
C ASN A 5 26.72 32.28 4.37
N LEU A 6 26.22 31.08 4.07
CA LEU A 6 25.49 30.26 5.02
C LEU A 6 26.48 29.35 5.75
N THR A 7 26.87 29.78 6.94
CA THR A 7 27.69 29.03 7.90
C THR A 7 26.96 27.75 8.30
N LEU A 8 27.42 26.62 7.74
CA LEU A 8 26.96 25.28 8.04
C LEU A 8 27.50 24.85 9.42
N ILE A 9 26.65 24.87 10.44
CA ILE A 9 26.96 24.32 11.77
C ILE A 9 26.65 22.81 11.71
N LEU A 10 27.68 21.99 11.54
CA LEU A 10 27.59 20.53 11.65
C LEU A 10 27.33 20.14 13.12
N PRO A 11 26.40 19.21 13.41
CA PRO A 11 26.30 18.61 14.72
C PRO A 11 27.43 17.57 14.93
N PHE A 12 28.02 17.67 16.11
CA PHE A 12 29.02 16.80 16.72
C PHE A 12 28.81 15.31 16.41
N VAL A 13 29.80 14.70 15.75
CA VAL A 13 29.92 13.25 15.58
C VAL A 13 30.50 12.68 16.88
N LEU A 14 29.66 11.99 17.65
CA LEU A 14 30.08 11.27 18.86
C LEU A 14 30.86 10.01 18.41
N SER A 15 32.17 10.05 18.61
CA SER A 15 33.11 8.98 18.31
C SER A 15 33.09 7.98 19.47
N ALA A 16 32.44 6.83 19.26
CA ALA A 16 32.57 5.68 20.14
C ALA A 16 33.91 4.97 19.82
N GLY A 17 34.80 4.97 20.81
CA GLY A 17 36.14 4.40 20.72
C GLY A 17 36.14 2.90 20.48
N VAL A 18 36.89 2.50 19.46
CA VAL A 18 37.32 1.12 19.24
C VAL A 18 38.32 0.76 20.34
N LEU A 19 37.89 -0.09 21.28
CA LEU A 19 38.77 -0.78 22.22
C LEU A 19 39.27 -2.05 21.54
N LEU A 20 40.50 -1.98 21.01
CA LEU A 20 41.31 -3.15 20.70
C LEU A 20 41.76 -3.77 22.04
N THR A 21 41.09 -4.85 22.46
CA THR A 21 41.62 -5.79 23.45
C THR A 21 41.90 -7.11 22.75
N GLY A 22 43.16 -7.54 22.80
CA GLY A 22 43.62 -8.81 22.23
C GLY A 22 42.93 -10.03 22.82
N CYS A 23 42.92 -11.10 22.01
CA CYS A 23 42.36 -12.42 22.24
C CYS A 23 42.82 -13.07 23.56
N PRO A 24 41.95 -13.80 24.28
CA PRO A 24 42.31 -15.11 24.74
C PRO A 24 42.00 -16.11 23.62
N ASN A 25 42.99 -16.92 23.22
CA ASN A 25 42.73 -18.13 22.46
C ASN A 25 41.86 -19.03 23.34
N THR A 26 40.56 -19.03 23.10
CA THR A 26 39.68 -20.07 23.64
C THR A 26 39.99 -21.30 22.81
N GLU A 27 40.77 -22.23 23.36
CA GLU A 27 40.88 -23.54 22.72
C GLU A 27 39.47 -24.12 22.61
N PRO A 28 39.07 -24.67 21.46
CA PRO A 28 37.77 -25.30 21.33
C PRO A 28 37.72 -26.41 22.37
N SER A 29 36.70 -26.41 23.23
CA SER A 29 36.44 -27.46 24.21
C SER A 29 34.97 -27.83 24.12
N CYS A 30 34.67 -29.12 23.89
CA CYS A 30 33.30 -29.62 23.90
C CYS A 30 32.80 -29.88 25.32
N ASP A 31 31.48 -29.90 25.49
CA ASP A 31 30.83 -30.36 26.72
C ASP A 31 31.18 -31.83 27.05
N PRO A 32 31.16 -32.22 28.35
CA PRO A 32 31.48 -33.58 28.76
C PRO A 32 30.55 -34.60 28.07
N GLY A 33 31.15 -35.54 27.34
CA GLY A 33 30.46 -36.56 26.51
C GLY A 33 30.71 -36.43 25.01
N PHE A 34 31.35 -35.33 24.57
CA PHE A 34 31.67 -35.06 23.18
C PHE A 34 33.18 -34.87 22.98
N VAL A 35 33.68 -35.29 21.82
CA VAL A 35 35.09 -35.15 21.40
C VAL A 35 35.19 -34.26 20.16
N LEU A 36 36.30 -33.54 20.02
CA LEU A 36 36.58 -32.70 18.86
C LEU A 36 37.10 -33.54 17.69
N VAL A 37 36.48 -33.33 16.53
CA VAL A 37 36.93 -33.82 15.22
C VAL A 37 37.05 -32.64 14.25
N ASP A 38 37.79 -32.82 13.16
CA ASP A 38 38.07 -31.80 12.14
C ASP A 38 38.68 -30.49 12.70
N ASP A 39 39.95 -30.56 13.13
CA ASP A 39 40.80 -29.41 13.52
C ASP A 39 40.11 -28.38 14.45
N GLY A 40 39.24 -28.85 15.34
CA GLY A 40 38.61 -28.03 16.38
C GLY A 40 37.27 -27.39 16.01
N THR A 41 36.65 -27.81 14.91
CA THR A 41 35.41 -27.18 14.40
C THR A 41 34.12 -27.95 14.69
N LEU A 42 34.19 -29.24 15.04
CA LEU A 42 33.01 -30.09 15.22
C LEU A 42 33.10 -30.98 16.47
N CYS A 43 32.07 -30.95 17.31
CA CYS A 43 31.91 -31.84 18.47
C CYS A 43 31.03 -33.04 18.09
N VAL A 44 31.54 -34.26 18.23
CA VAL A 44 30.76 -35.50 18.04
C VAL A 44 30.69 -36.32 19.33
N PRO A 45 29.61 -37.09 19.55
CA PRO A 45 29.49 -37.97 20.71
C PRO A 45 30.66 -38.96 20.79
N ALA A 46 31.21 -39.17 21.99
CA ALA A 46 32.34 -40.08 22.20
C ALA A 46 31.96 -41.58 22.04
N ASP A 47 30.66 -41.88 22.05
CA ASP A 47 30.14 -43.22 21.89
C ASP A 47 30.02 -43.56 20.40
N GLY A 48 31.02 -44.30 19.90
CA GLY A 48 31.06 -44.80 18.53
C GLY A 48 29.85 -45.66 18.18
N GLY A 49 28.82 -45.04 17.63
CA GLY A 49 27.75 -45.71 16.90
C GLY A 49 28.22 -45.97 15.47
N THR A 50 28.76 -47.15 15.22
CA THR A 50 29.01 -47.66 13.87
C THR A 50 27.68 -47.81 13.14
N THR A 51 27.34 -46.92 12.21
CA THR A 51 26.44 -47.30 11.12
C THR A 51 27.28 -47.95 10.04
N ASP A 52 27.39 -49.27 10.12
CA ASP A 52 27.92 -50.10 9.05
C ASP A 52 27.21 -49.74 7.74
N SER A 53 28.01 -49.36 6.75
CA SER A 53 27.63 -49.42 5.35
C SER A 53 27.80 -50.88 4.90
N GLY A 54 26.73 -51.67 5.02
CA GLY A 54 26.65 -53.03 4.53
C GLY A 54 25.58 -53.15 3.46
N ALA A 55 26.01 -53.32 2.21
CA ALA A 55 25.14 -53.74 1.12
C ALA A 55 24.95 -55.27 1.24
N ASP A 56 23.73 -55.71 1.54
CA ASP A 56 23.32 -57.11 1.38
C ASP A 56 22.11 -57.17 0.45
N ALA A 57 22.37 -57.66 -0.76
CA ALA A 57 21.35 -58.18 -1.64
C ALA A 57 20.97 -59.57 -1.14
N ASP A 58 19.81 -59.71 -0.51
CA ASP A 58 19.14 -61.00 -0.38
C ASP A 58 17.72 -60.92 -0.92
N ALA A 59 17.52 -61.71 -1.98
CA ALA A 59 16.24 -62.00 -2.56
C ALA A 59 15.55 -63.08 -1.71
N GLY A 60 14.32 -62.79 -1.29
CA GLY A 60 13.33 -63.80 -0.90
C GLY A 60 13.39 -64.21 0.56
N ASP A 61 12.56 -63.57 1.39
CA ASP A 61 11.83 -64.33 2.39
C ASP A 61 10.37 -63.88 2.41
N ALA A 62 9.49 -64.84 2.16
CA ALA A 62 8.06 -64.70 2.24
C ALA A 62 7.63 -65.42 3.51
N GLY A 63 7.32 -64.64 4.54
CA GLY A 63 6.60 -65.13 5.71
C GLY A 63 7.34 -64.91 7.01
N ASP A 64 7.17 -63.72 7.58
CA ASP A 64 7.01 -63.65 9.02
C ASP A 64 5.92 -62.62 9.37
N ALA A 65 4.72 -63.14 9.52
CA ALA A 65 3.60 -62.42 10.10
C ALA A 65 3.81 -62.42 11.61
N SER A 66 4.51 -61.41 12.12
CA SER A 66 4.53 -61.09 13.55
C SER A 66 3.35 -60.14 13.85
N PRO A 67 2.33 -60.55 14.62
CA PRO A 67 1.19 -59.69 14.93
C PRO A 67 1.43 -58.67 16.06
N ASP A 68 2.67 -58.53 16.55
CA ASP A 68 2.98 -57.74 17.75
C ASP A 68 4.10 -56.71 17.54
N ALA A 69 4.16 -56.08 16.36
CA ALA A 69 4.73 -54.73 16.29
C ALA A 69 3.63 -53.74 16.70
N PRO A 70 3.82 -52.86 17.71
CA PRO A 70 2.92 -51.73 17.84
C PRO A 70 2.93 -51.05 16.48
N ALA A 71 1.75 -50.67 15.99
CA ALA A 71 1.65 -49.85 14.81
C ALA A 71 2.51 -48.61 15.08
N ASP A 72 3.75 -48.63 14.57
CA ASP A 72 4.48 -47.43 14.24
C ASP A 72 3.57 -46.75 13.24
N SER A 73 2.69 -45.93 13.80
CA SER A 73 2.00 -44.87 13.11
C SER A 73 3.13 -43.92 12.71
N ALA A 74 3.90 -44.33 11.70
CA ALA A 74 4.46 -43.39 10.77
C ALA A 74 3.22 -42.63 10.30
N VAL A 75 2.95 -41.52 10.97
CA VAL A 75 2.21 -40.44 10.37
C VAL A 75 3.10 -40.08 9.20
N ASP A 76 2.86 -40.75 8.07
CA ASP A 76 3.36 -40.30 6.78
C ASP A 76 2.57 -39.03 6.49
N ALA A 77 2.92 -37.98 7.22
CA ALA A 77 2.38 -36.64 7.18
C ALA A 77 2.82 -35.94 5.88
N GLY A 78 2.90 -36.70 4.78
CA GLY A 78 3.26 -36.19 3.48
C GLY A 78 2.46 -34.96 3.14
N PRO A 79 2.98 -34.14 2.24
CA PRO A 79 3.87 -33.04 2.59
C PRO A 79 3.17 -31.84 3.28
N CYS A 80 1.85 -31.90 3.45
CA CYS A 80 1.11 -30.97 4.30
C CYS A 80 0.39 -31.70 5.46
N GLY A 81 0.86 -32.89 5.83
CA GLY A 81 0.19 -33.82 6.74
C GLY A 81 0.20 -33.42 8.21
N MET A 82 0.27 -32.13 8.53
CA MET A 82 -0.45 -31.53 9.64
C MET A 82 -0.94 -30.15 9.21
N GLU A 83 -2.21 -29.87 9.48
CA GLU A 83 -3.01 -28.76 8.96
C GLU A 83 -2.20 -27.45 8.81
N CYS A 84 -2.17 -26.91 7.60
CA CYS A 84 -1.61 -25.59 7.33
C CYS A 84 -2.39 -24.54 8.13
N THR A 85 -1.69 -23.75 8.95
CA THR A 85 -2.31 -22.75 9.85
C THR A 85 -1.60 -21.41 9.76
N GLY A 86 -2.20 -20.35 10.32
CA GLY A 86 -1.63 -19.01 10.33
C GLY A 86 -1.73 -18.32 8.97
N THR A 87 -0.64 -17.69 8.53
CA THR A 87 -0.57 -16.87 7.30
C THR A 87 -0.45 -17.69 6.02
N THR A 88 -0.23 -19.00 6.13
CA THR A 88 -0.17 -19.94 5.00
C THR A 88 -1.17 -21.07 5.22
N PRO A 89 -2.48 -20.83 5.10
CA PRO A 89 -3.52 -21.81 5.46
C PRO A 89 -3.75 -22.88 4.40
N LEU A 90 -3.18 -22.75 3.20
CA LEU A 90 -3.45 -23.63 2.08
C LEU A 90 -2.31 -24.62 1.86
N CYS A 91 -2.65 -25.86 1.53
CA CYS A 91 -1.67 -26.86 1.13
C CYS A 91 -1.52 -26.90 -0.39
N ASN A 92 -0.33 -26.61 -0.90
CA ASN A 92 0.01 -26.92 -2.28
C ASN A 92 0.50 -28.37 -2.36
N THR A 93 -0.35 -29.27 -2.83
CA THR A 93 -0.05 -30.71 -2.93
C THR A 93 0.98 -31.05 -4.01
N THR A 94 1.30 -30.11 -4.91
CA THR A 94 2.31 -30.29 -5.96
C THR A 94 3.72 -30.04 -5.43
N THR A 95 3.90 -28.98 -4.63
CA THR A 95 5.19 -28.65 -4.00
C THR A 95 5.34 -29.26 -2.63
N GLY A 96 4.23 -29.61 -2.00
CA GLY A 96 4.21 -30.11 -0.64
C GLY A 96 4.47 -29.03 0.42
N MET A 97 4.12 -27.79 0.13
CA MET A 97 4.36 -26.65 1.03
C MET A 97 3.03 -25.98 1.41
N CYS A 98 2.96 -25.48 2.63
CA CYS A 98 1.90 -24.58 3.03
C CYS A 98 2.14 -23.19 2.40
N VAL A 99 1.12 -22.67 1.72
CA VAL A 99 1.13 -21.41 0.97
C VAL A 99 -0.01 -20.51 1.45
N ALA A 100 0.11 -19.21 1.20
CA ALA A 100 -0.96 -18.25 1.48
C ALA A 100 -2.08 -18.35 0.44
N CYS A 101 -1.72 -18.67 -0.81
CA CYS A 101 -2.64 -18.74 -1.94
C CYS A 101 -2.27 -19.88 -2.89
N ILE A 102 -3.27 -20.45 -3.56
CA ILE A 102 -3.12 -21.37 -4.69
C ILE A 102 -3.53 -20.65 -5.99
N GLY A 103 -4.49 -19.74 -5.91
CA GLY A 103 -4.87 -18.81 -6.97
C GLY A 103 -5.29 -17.46 -6.42
N ASP A 104 -5.56 -16.51 -7.31
CA ASP A 104 -5.86 -15.11 -6.95
C ASP A 104 -7.09 -15.00 -6.03
N THR A 105 -8.06 -15.90 -6.17
CA THR A 105 -9.28 -15.92 -5.33
C THR A 105 -9.01 -16.20 -3.85
N ASP A 106 -7.84 -16.75 -3.51
CA ASP A 106 -7.44 -16.99 -2.12
C ASP A 106 -6.90 -15.71 -1.46
N CYS A 107 -6.51 -14.72 -2.27
CA CYS A 107 -5.97 -13.45 -1.83
C CYS A 107 -7.10 -12.45 -1.60
N THR A 108 -7.48 -12.25 -0.33
CA THR A 108 -8.62 -11.41 0.09
C THR A 108 -8.23 -9.98 0.48
N ASP A 109 -6.95 -9.62 0.37
CA ASP A 109 -6.45 -8.28 0.70
C ASP A 109 -6.41 -7.41 -0.56
N VAL A 110 -7.01 -6.23 -0.49
CA VAL A 110 -7.01 -5.24 -1.59
C VAL A 110 -5.61 -4.74 -1.93
N ALA A 111 -4.63 -4.82 -1.01
CA ALA A 111 -3.24 -4.48 -1.29
C ALA A 111 -2.43 -5.66 -1.84
N ALA A 112 -2.96 -6.88 -1.76
CA ALA A 112 -2.28 -8.09 -2.16
C ALA A 112 -3.28 -9.11 -2.72
N ALA A 113 -3.82 -8.83 -3.91
CA ALA A 113 -4.90 -9.61 -4.52
C ALA A 113 -4.42 -10.70 -5.50
N LYS A 114 -3.15 -10.65 -5.90
CA LYS A 114 -2.58 -11.61 -6.86
C LYS A 114 -1.86 -12.73 -6.13
N CYS A 115 -2.05 -13.96 -6.56
CA CYS A 115 -1.25 -15.08 -6.07
C CYS A 115 0.08 -15.16 -6.82
N GLY A 116 1.18 -14.97 -6.09
CA GLY A 116 2.54 -15.13 -6.60
C GLY A 116 2.90 -16.58 -6.87
N THR A 117 3.90 -16.80 -7.71
CA THR A 117 4.42 -18.15 -8.02
C THR A 117 5.09 -18.82 -6.82
N ASP A 118 5.45 -18.04 -5.81
CA ASP A 118 5.93 -18.47 -4.50
C ASP A 118 4.80 -18.93 -3.55
N GLY A 119 3.54 -18.82 -3.98
CA GLY A 119 2.37 -19.14 -3.17
C GLY A 119 2.06 -18.05 -2.13
N MET A 120 2.58 -16.84 -2.31
CA MET A 120 2.28 -15.69 -1.46
C MET A 120 1.42 -14.66 -2.20
N CYS A 121 0.48 -14.03 -1.50
CA CYS A 121 -0.28 -12.93 -2.06
C CYS A 121 0.61 -11.69 -2.26
N THR A 122 0.49 -11.05 -3.41
CA THR A 122 1.24 -9.87 -3.83
C THR A 122 0.32 -8.86 -4.52
N THR A 123 0.84 -7.68 -4.83
CA THR A 123 0.12 -6.61 -5.52
C THR A 123 -0.50 -7.09 -6.83
N CYS A 124 -1.67 -6.56 -7.16
CA CYS A 124 -2.31 -6.86 -8.44
C CYS A 124 -1.49 -6.26 -9.61
N ASP A 125 -1.62 -6.88 -10.78
CA ASP A 125 -1.21 -6.30 -12.07
C ASP A 125 -2.29 -6.43 -13.15
N ASP A 126 -3.43 -7.06 -12.82
CA ASP A 126 -4.60 -7.18 -13.67
C ASP A 126 -5.89 -7.18 -12.83
N SER A 127 -6.93 -6.50 -13.32
CA SER A 127 -8.22 -6.40 -12.62
C SER A 127 -8.91 -7.75 -12.38
N MET A 128 -8.58 -8.81 -13.14
CA MET A 128 -9.10 -10.16 -12.89
C MET A 128 -8.72 -10.68 -11.51
N GLN A 129 -7.59 -10.25 -10.94
CA GLN A 129 -7.16 -10.63 -9.59
C GLN A 129 -8.02 -9.96 -8.52
N CYS A 130 -8.62 -8.81 -8.84
CA CYS A 130 -9.47 -8.03 -7.94
C CYS A 130 -10.96 -8.44 -8.00
N ALA A 131 -11.36 -9.30 -8.94
CA ALA A 131 -12.77 -9.60 -9.23
C ALA A 131 -13.56 -10.19 -8.04
N GLY A 132 -12.88 -10.73 -7.02
CA GLY A 132 -13.48 -11.30 -5.81
C GLY A 132 -13.54 -10.35 -4.60
N LEU A 133 -13.01 -9.13 -4.70
CA LEU A 133 -12.79 -8.23 -3.56
C LEU A 133 -13.92 -7.22 -3.36
N GLY A 134 -15.16 -7.66 -3.50
CA GLY A 134 -16.34 -6.81 -3.35
C GLY A 134 -16.38 -5.71 -4.41
N ASP A 135 -16.44 -4.45 -3.98
CA ASP A 135 -16.58 -3.29 -4.88
C ASP A 135 -15.23 -2.84 -5.49
N THR A 136 -14.09 -3.31 -4.98
CA THR A 136 -12.76 -2.96 -5.50
C THR A 136 -12.34 -3.93 -6.59
N THR A 137 -12.96 -3.84 -7.77
CA THR A 137 -12.78 -4.81 -8.86
C THR A 137 -11.71 -4.43 -9.88
N LEU A 138 -11.11 -3.25 -9.75
CA LEU A 138 -10.09 -2.76 -10.68
C LEU A 138 -8.71 -2.81 -10.04
N CYS A 139 -7.69 -3.19 -10.80
CA CYS A 139 -6.31 -3.03 -10.35
C CYS A 139 -5.82 -1.61 -10.67
N GLY A 140 -5.36 -0.88 -9.66
CA GLY A 140 -4.70 0.40 -9.86
C GLY A 140 -3.35 0.22 -10.55
N ASP A 141 -3.09 1.06 -11.54
CA ASP A 141 -1.94 0.97 -12.45
C ASP A 141 -1.00 2.19 -12.38
N SER A 142 -1.29 3.12 -11.46
CA SER A 142 -0.64 4.42 -11.42
C SER A 142 -0.74 5.10 -10.05
N GLY A 143 0.20 6.01 -9.80
CA GLY A 143 0.18 6.88 -8.63
C GLY A 143 0.18 6.13 -7.30
N VAL A 144 -0.73 6.52 -6.41
CA VAL A 144 -0.86 5.99 -5.03
C VAL A 144 -1.72 4.73 -4.95
N THR A 145 -2.43 4.38 -6.02
CA THR A 145 -3.27 3.19 -6.13
C THR A 145 -2.58 2.04 -6.87
N ASP A 146 -1.37 2.28 -7.39
CA ASP A 146 -0.57 1.28 -8.12
C ASP A 146 -0.43 -0.03 -7.34
N GLY A 147 -0.80 -1.14 -7.98
CA GLY A 147 -0.75 -2.49 -7.43
C GLY A 147 -1.82 -2.81 -6.38
N ARG A 148 -2.81 -1.93 -6.17
CA ARG A 148 -3.92 -2.13 -5.23
C ARG A 148 -5.25 -2.26 -5.95
N CYS A 149 -6.14 -3.08 -5.42
CA CYS A 149 -7.51 -3.15 -5.88
C CYS A 149 -8.30 -1.93 -5.42
N ILE A 150 -8.89 -1.24 -6.38
CA ILE A 150 -9.65 0.00 -6.24
C ILE A 150 -11.02 -0.13 -6.88
N GLN A 151 -11.94 0.77 -6.53
CA GLN A 151 -13.31 0.76 -7.03
C GLN A 151 -13.41 1.41 -8.41
N CYS A 152 -12.64 2.48 -8.61
CA CYS A 152 -12.72 3.34 -9.78
C CYS A 152 -11.35 3.83 -10.24
N THR A 153 -11.26 4.05 -11.55
CA THR A 153 -10.18 4.78 -12.22
C THR A 153 -10.81 6.00 -12.91
N GLU A 154 -9.99 6.95 -13.38
CA GLU A 154 -10.49 8.06 -14.20
C GLU A 154 -11.28 7.56 -15.43
N ALA A 155 -10.87 6.44 -16.02
CA ALA A 155 -11.50 5.86 -17.20
C ALA A 155 -12.85 5.18 -16.90
N ASP A 156 -12.95 4.49 -15.76
CA ASP A 156 -14.10 3.62 -15.44
C ASP A 156 -15.09 4.26 -14.45
N GLU A 157 -14.76 5.41 -13.86
CA GLU A 157 -15.56 6.09 -12.84
C GLU A 157 -17.03 6.31 -13.24
N ALA A 158 -17.31 6.63 -14.50
CA ALA A 158 -18.69 6.82 -14.97
C ALA A 158 -19.52 5.52 -14.86
N THR A 159 -18.89 4.37 -15.04
CA THR A 159 -19.55 3.06 -14.94
C THR A 159 -19.56 2.55 -13.50
N GLN A 160 -18.48 2.80 -12.75
CA GLN A 160 -18.29 2.27 -11.39
C GLN A 160 -19.00 3.11 -10.32
N CYS A 161 -18.85 4.44 -10.38
CA CYS A 161 -19.42 5.37 -9.40
C CYS A 161 -20.75 6.00 -9.86
N GLY A 162 -21.14 5.80 -11.12
CA GLY A 162 -22.36 6.35 -11.69
C GLY A 162 -22.34 7.89 -11.71
N THR A 163 -23.15 8.52 -10.85
CA THR A 163 -23.21 9.99 -10.72
C THR A 163 -22.20 10.57 -9.74
N PHE A 164 -21.59 9.73 -8.91
CA PHE A 164 -20.62 10.13 -7.89
C PHE A 164 -19.22 10.21 -8.46
N ALA A 165 -18.36 10.99 -7.80
CA ALA A 165 -16.98 11.14 -8.22
C ALA A 165 -16.06 10.04 -7.66
N CYS A 166 -14.91 9.81 -8.28
CA CYS A 166 -13.82 8.99 -7.80
C CYS A 166 -12.81 9.88 -7.07
N ASP A 167 -12.41 9.49 -5.86
CA ASP A 167 -11.19 10.02 -5.27
C ASP A 167 -10.00 9.24 -5.86
N TRP A 168 -9.16 9.92 -6.62
CA TRP A 168 -8.02 9.34 -7.33
C TRP A 168 -6.81 9.14 -6.40
N ARG A 169 -6.88 9.60 -5.15
CA ARG A 169 -5.87 9.35 -4.12
C ARG A 169 -6.00 7.96 -3.49
N ASP A 170 -7.18 7.37 -3.53
CA ASP A 170 -7.41 6.04 -2.96
C ASP A 170 -8.24 5.12 -3.88
N GLY A 171 -8.74 5.63 -4.99
CA GLY A 171 -9.52 4.90 -5.98
C GLY A 171 -10.91 4.52 -5.48
N THR A 172 -11.48 5.28 -4.54
CA THR A 172 -12.81 5.03 -3.97
C THR A 172 -13.86 5.99 -4.53
N CYS A 173 -15.09 5.48 -4.68
CA CYS A 173 -16.21 6.33 -5.05
C CYS A 173 -16.63 7.21 -3.86
N THR A 174 -16.66 8.51 -4.08
CA THR A 174 -17.14 9.52 -3.14
C THR A 174 -18.66 9.46 -2.97
N SER A 175 -19.20 10.21 -2.01
CA SER A 175 -20.66 10.44 -1.88
C SER A 175 -21.14 11.71 -2.57
N THR A 176 -20.25 12.43 -3.25
CA THR A 176 -20.55 13.74 -3.86
C THR A 176 -20.72 13.58 -5.37
N MET A 177 -21.74 14.24 -5.92
CA MET A 177 -21.99 14.19 -7.36
C MET A 177 -20.91 14.97 -8.13
N ARG A 178 -20.64 14.56 -9.37
CA ARG A 178 -19.70 15.21 -10.33
C ARG A 178 -20.24 16.53 -10.91
N THR A 179 -20.87 17.32 -10.05
CA THR A 179 -21.61 18.53 -10.43
C THR A 179 -21.44 19.65 -9.41
N ALA A 180 -20.50 19.52 -8.47
CA ALA A 180 -20.25 20.56 -7.48
C ALA A 180 -19.81 21.84 -8.19
N ASP A 181 -20.58 22.91 -8.01
CA ASP A 181 -20.36 24.20 -8.65
C ASP A 181 -19.36 25.04 -7.83
N THR A 182 -19.04 26.25 -8.30
CA THR A 182 -18.13 27.14 -7.57
C THR A 182 -18.59 27.34 -6.13
N CYS A 183 -17.66 27.22 -5.19
CA CYS A 183 -17.93 27.36 -3.75
C CYS A 183 -18.77 26.24 -3.11
N ASP A 184 -19.10 25.18 -3.83
CA ASP A 184 -19.56 23.95 -3.19
C ASP A 184 -18.37 23.22 -2.53
N ALA A 185 -18.64 22.55 -1.41
CA ALA A 185 -17.63 21.77 -0.70
C ALA A 185 -17.24 20.55 -1.53
N CYS A 186 -15.97 20.16 -1.42
CA CYS A 186 -15.43 19.02 -2.15
C CYS A 186 -14.30 18.34 -1.38
N THR A 187 -14.05 17.08 -1.69
CA THR A 187 -12.92 16.28 -1.19
C THR A 187 -11.97 15.81 -2.29
N SER A 188 -12.42 15.80 -3.55
CA SER A 188 -11.66 15.43 -4.75
C SER A 188 -11.97 16.40 -5.90
N ASP A 189 -10.99 16.64 -6.77
CA ASP A 189 -11.13 17.41 -8.01
C ASP A 189 -12.25 16.87 -8.91
N ALA A 190 -12.46 15.54 -8.91
CA ALA A 190 -13.46 14.88 -9.74
C ALA A 190 -14.91 15.20 -9.32
N GLU A 191 -15.12 15.71 -8.10
CA GLU A 191 -16.45 16.15 -7.64
C GLU A 191 -16.87 17.47 -8.29
N CYS A 192 -15.89 18.27 -8.69
CA CYS A 192 -16.14 19.59 -9.23
C CYS A 192 -16.62 19.51 -10.69
N ALA A 193 -17.55 20.39 -11.04
CA ALA A 193 -18.01 20.54 -12.42
C ALA A 193 -16.84 20.88 -13.36
N VAL A 194 -16.98 20.54 -14.64
CA VAL A 194 -15.92 20.71 -15.66
C VAL A 194 -15.29 22.12 -15.62
N GLY A 195 -13.96 22.16 -15.69
CA GLY A 195 -13.17 23.40 -15.63
C GLY A 195 -12.97 23.95 -14.21
N ARG A 196 -13.19 23.11 -13.20
CA ARG A 196 -13.00 23.42 -11.79
C ARG A 196 -12.21 22.32 -11.12
N ARG A 197 -11.59 22.66 -10.00
CA ARG A 197 -10.85 21.73 -9.13
C ARG A 197 -11.12 22.05 -7.68
N CYS A 198 -10.91 21.05 -6.84
CA CYS A 198 -11.13 21.13 -5.42
C CYS A 198 -9.90 21.70 -4.73
N VAL A 199 -10.06 22.89 -4.16
CA VAL A 199 -8.94 23.73 -3.73
C VAL A 199 -9.18 24.23 -2.32
N ASP A 200 -8.11 24.25 -1.51
CA ASP A 200 -8.15 24.82 -0.17
C ASP A 200 -8.40 26.34 -0.23
N HIS A 201 -9.44 26.78 0.46
CA HIS A 201 -9.77 28.18 0.58
C HIS A 201 -9.19 28.74 1.87
N VAL A 202 -8.27 29.68 1.75
CA VAL A 202 -7.67 30.38 2.89
C VAL A 202 -8.30 31.77 3.06
N PHE A 203 -8.81 32.05 4.26
CA PHE A 203 -9.33 33.36 4.65
C PHE A 203 -8.64 33.85 5.92
N GLY A 204 -8.11 35.08 5.89
CA GLY A 204 -7.39 35.65 7.04
C GLY A 204 -6.12 34.87 7.44
N GLY A 205 -5.56 34.07 6.52
CA GLY A 205 -4.38 33.22 6.78
C GLY A 205 -4.71 31.83 7.32
N SER A 206 -5.99 31.48 7.48
CA SER A 206 -6.44 30.15 7.93
C SER A 206 -7.25 29.46 6.84
N SER A 207 -7.07 28.15 6.67
CA SER A 207 -7.97 27.34 5.84
C SER A 207 -9.39 27.38 6.43
N VAL A 208 -10.37 27.65 5.57
CA VAL A 208 -11.80 27.61 5.89
C VAL A 208 -12.50 26.40 5.27
N GLY A 209 -11.75 25.50 4.64
CA GLY A 209 -12.24 24.30 3.96
C GLY A 209 -11.85 24.25 2.49
N THR A 210 -12.14 23.10 1.87
CA THR A 210 -11.91 22.83 0.45
C THR A 210 -13.18 23.02 -0.35
N PHE A 211 -13.06 23.75 -1.47
CA PHE A 211 -14.19 24.10 -2.32
C PHE A 211 -13.81 24.05 -3.79
N CYS A 212 -14.81 23.87 -4.65
CA CYS A 212 -14.59 23.89 -6.08
C CYS A 212 -14.34 25.32 -6.58
N PHE A 213 -13.22 25.54 -7.26
CA PHE A 213 -12.87 26.81 -7.90
C PHE A 213 -12.49 26.62 -9.36
N PHE A 214 -12.73 27.65 -10.18
CA PHE A 214 -12.38 27.58 -11.61
C PHE A 214 -10.87 27.46 -11.79
N ASP A 215 -10.46 26.56 -12.68
CA ASP A 215 -9.12 26.60 -13.24
C ASP A 215 -9.06 27.75 -14.26
N SER A 216 -8.08 28.63 -14.12
CA SER A 216 -7.93 29.77 -15.02
C SER A 216 -7.58 29.36 -16.45
N ALA A 217 -7.01 28.16 -16.64
CA ALA A 217 -6.76 27.58 -17.95
C ALA A 217 -8.06 27.26 -18.69
N ASP A 218 -9.13 26.94 -17.96
CA ASP A 218 -10.43 26.56 -18.49
C ASP A 218 -11.36 27.77 -18.70
N GLY A 219 -10.87 28.79 -19.42
CA GLY A 219 -11.68 29.94 -19.86
C GLY A 219 -11.56 31.21 -19.00
N GLY A 220 -10.54 31.32 -18.14
CA GLY A 220 -10.20 32.55 -17.43
C GLY A 220 -10.98 32.80 -16.13
N CYS A 221 -10.84 33.98 -15.54
CA CYS A 221 -11.45 34.32 -14.25
C CYS A 221 -12.46 35.47 -14.39
N GLY A 222 -13.05 35.90 -13.26
CA GLY A 222 -14.01 37.01 -13.17
C GLY A 222 -13.50 38.38 -13.63
N ASP A 223 -12.19 38.49 -13.86
CA ASP A 223 -11.52 39.65 -14.46
C ASP A 223 -11.72 39.71 -15.98
N THR A 224 -11.71 38.55 -16.64
CA THR A 224 -11.90 38.39 -18.08
C THR A 224 -13.32 38.01 -18.49
N ASP A 225 -14.07 37.36 -17.60
CA ASP A 225 -15.45 36.92 -17.83
C ASP A 225 -16.38 37.39 -16.72
N ALA A 226 -17.37 38.21 -17.06
CA ALA A 226 -18.33 38.73 -16.08
C ALA A 226 -19.18 37.62 -15.43
N ALA A 227 -19.41 36.49 -16.11
CA ALA A 227 -20.17 35.36 -15.58
C ALA A 227 -19.43 34.64 -14.44
N ARG A 228 -18.11 34.77 -14.35
CA ARG A 228 -17.27 34.16 -13.30
C ARG A 228 -17.04 35.08 -12.10
N ARG A 229 -17.69 36.24 -12.05
CA ARG A 229 -17.61 37.12 -10.88
C ARG A 229 -18.39 36.50 -9.72
N PRO A 230 -17.89 36.59 -8.47
CA PRO A 230 -16.80 37.45 -8.00
C PRO A 230 -15.38 36.82 -8.03
N TYR A 231 -15.21 35.63 -8.62
CA TYR A 231 -13.98 34.83 -8.61
C TYR A 231 -12.92 35.38 -9.58
N ARG A 232 -12.29 36.50 -9.23
CA ARG A 232 -11.32 37.21 -10.09
C ARG A 232 -9.87 37.13 -9.60
N THR A 233 -9.65 36.66 -8.38
CA THR A 233 -8.31 36.64 -7.77
C THR A 233 -7.57 35.40 -8.28
N ARG A 234 -6.47 35.59 -8.99
CA ARG A 234 -5.64 34.49 -9.50
C ARG A 234 -4.63 34.08 -8.44
N ILE A 235 -4.61 32.80 -8.08
CA ILE A 235 -3.64 32.24 -7.14
C ILE A 235 -3.11 30.93 -7.70
N THR A 236 -1.78 30.80 -7.76
CA THR A 236 -1.14 29.52 -8.10
C THR A 236 -0.98 28.69 -6.85
N LEU A 237 -1.63 27.53 -6.83
CA LEU A 237 -1.51 26.55 -5.75
C LEU A 237 -1.79 25.13 -6.28
N GLY A 238 -1.60 24.12 -5.43
CA GLY A 238 -2.02 22.75 -5.74
C GLY A 238 -3.47 22.55 -5.30
N SER A 239 -4.27 21.87 -6.11
CA SER A 239 -5.54 21.33 -5.62
C SER A 239 -5.31 20.32 -4.49
N VAL A 240 -6.39 19.86 -3.85
CA VAL A 240 -6.40 18.50 -3.29
C VAL A 240 -5.99 17.55 -4.44
N ASP A 241 -5.59 16.31 -4.29
CA ASP A 241 -5.05 15.51 -5.41
C ASP A 241 -3.78 16.01 -6.15
N GLY A 242 -3.31 17.24 -5.89
CA GLY A 242 -1.96 17.68 -6.25
C GLY A 242 -1.80 18.30 -7.63
N TRP A 243 -2.89 18.67 -8.31
CA TRP A 243 -2.81 19.41 -9.57
C TRP A 243 -2.38 20.86 -9.33
N MET A 244 -1.23 21.25 -9.87
CA MET A 244 -0.73 22.62 -9.77
C MET A 244 -1.26 23.46 -10.94
N SER A 245 -2.13 24.43 -10.63
CA SER A 245 -2.61 25.41 -11.60
C SER A 245 -2.79 26.79 -10.98
N GLU A 246 -3.19 27.76 -11.80
CA GLU A 246 -3.70 29.05 -11.33
C GLU A 246 -5.22 28.99 -11.24
N PHE A 247 -5.75 29.20 -10.03
CA PHE A 247 -7.18 29.12 -9.74
C PHE A 247 -7.81 30.50 -9.55
N CYS A 248 -9.08 30.60 -9.94
CA CYS A 248 -9.90 31.79 -9.77
C CYS A 248 -10.58 31.78 -8.40
N MET A 249 -9.96 32.47 -7.46
CA MET A 249 -10.38 32.57 -6.06
C MET A 249 -11.27 33.80 -5.83
N PRO A 250 -12.10 33.77 -4.78
CA PRO A 250 -12.85 34.94 -4.36
C PRO A 250 -11.92 36.06 -3.84
N PRO A 251 -12.42 37.28 -3.65
CA PRO A 251 -11.67 38.34 -2.99
C PRO A 251 -11.28 37.92 -1.57
N THR A 252 -10.14 38.39 -1.07
CA THR A 252 -9.66 38.14 0.31
C THR A 252 -10.56 38.72 1.41
N THR A 253 -11.64 39.42 1.04
CA THR A 253 -12.62 40.03 1.93
C THR A 253 -13.89 39.21 2.09
N THR A 254 -14.00 38.05 1.42
CA THR A 254 -15.17 37.18 1.52
C THR A 254 -14.76 35.72 1.53
N THR A 255 -15.67 34.86 1.95
CA THR A 255 -15.54 33.39 1.89
C THR A 255 -16.59 32.80 0.97
N CYS A 256 -16.54 31.50 0.70
CA CYS A 256 -17.61 30.82 -0.03
C CYS A 256 -18.97 30.94 0.67
N GLN A 257 -18.99 30.83 2.00
CA GLN A 257 -20.19 31.11 2.79
C GLN A 257 -20.69 32.55 2.57
N GLY A 258 -19.80 33.53 2.66
CA GLY A 258 -20.17 34.94 2.45
C GLY A 258 -20.68 35.23 1.04
N ILE A 259 -20.18 34.53 0.02
CA ILE A 259 -20.70 34.62 -1.34
C ILE A 259 -22.10 34.03 -1.43
N SER A 260 -22.31 32.82 -0.91
CA SER A 260 -23.62 32.14 -0.89
C SER A 260 -24.70 32.98 -0.20
N ASP A 261 -24.35 33.61 0.93
CA ASP A 261 -25.24 34.48 1.69
C ASP A 261 -25.69 35.71 0.85
N THR A 262 -24.83 36.21 -0.05
CA THR A 262 -25.14 37.39 -0.88
C THR A 262 -25.87 37.07 -2.18
N GLN A 263 -25.68 35.89 -2.77
CA GLN A 263 -26.33 35.53 -4.04
C GLN A 263 -27.86 35.43 -3.95
N ASN A 264 -28.39 35.20 -2.74
CA ASN A 264 -29.83 35.13 -2.47
C ASN A 264 -30.45 36.47 -2.02
N VAL A 265 -29.66 37.54 -1.93
CA VAL A 265 -30.13 38.86 -1.50
C VAL A 265 -29.95 39.86 -2.64
N ALA A 266 -31.05 40.22 -3.29
CA ALA A 266 -31.02 41.30 -4.28
C ALA A 266 -30.64 42.61 -3.59
N CYS A 267 -29.47 43.14 -3.92
CA CYS A 267 -29.08 44.48 -3.49
C CYS A 267 -30.02 45.50 -4.17
N THR A 268 -31.03 45.97 -3.45
CA THR A 268 -31.82 47.13 -3.88
C THR A 268 -30.95 48.37 -3.70
N MET A 269 -30.40 48.87 -4.81
CA MET A 269 -29.78 50.19 -4.84
C MET A 269 -30.89 51.21 -4.62
N ASN A 270 -30.98 51.75 -3.40
CA ASN A 270 -31.89 52.85 -3.11
C ASN A 270 -31.33 54.09 -3.85
N THR A 271 -31.98 54.43 -4.98
CA THR A 271 -31.65 55.58 -5.83
C THR A 271 -31.96 56.90 -5.14
#